data_AF-A0A1H2X6Z8-F1
#
_entry.id   AF-A0A1H2X6Z8-F1
#
_cell.length_a   1.000
_cell.length_b   1.000
_cell.length_c   1.000
_cell.angle_alpha   90.00
_cell.angle_beta   90.00
_cell.angle_gamma   90.00
#
_symmetry.space_group_name_H-M   'P 1'
#
loop_
_entity.id
_entity.type
_entity.pdbx_description
1 polymer ?
#
loop_
_entity_poly.entity_id
_entity_poly.type
_entity_poly.pdbx_seq_one_letter_code
_entity_poly.pdbx_strand_id
1 'polypeptide(L)'
;MFEFEEGIFDPSFFEEEERKGEIITREKKKIWAVQLQLALLLDKICKKYDLKYFMDFGTILGAVRERGFIPWDIDMDFCMMRPDYMKLLEVAPAEMPEYCTFQPDFLRSDCVKIRDDRTTCIYVPKLDASVSQGIFIDVAPLDDVADGKDFPEIMPMQHELLIIMHDPRLLPDYLKARGESALPMDMLRELVAMDPAEVRKIFYQFCLDHSNQSTMVANLYSYIGWGGKRMRSWYEETVYLPFEGFMFPAPKAYDAMLRAQYGDDYMTPVKRESDVEHMLFDTERPYTEYVLGGERYDEEYYKKNGLL
;
A
#
# COMPACT_ATOMS: atom_id res chain seq x y z
N MET A 1 15.10 1.31 23.93
CA MET A 1 14.08 0.26 23.96
C MET A 1 12.85 0.89 23.36
N PHE A 2 12.35 0.36 22.24
CA PHE A 2 11.10 0.83 21.65
C PHE A 2 9.97 0.47 22.62
N GLU A 3 9.34 1.47 23.22
CA GLU A 3 8.10 1.28 23.98
C GLU A 3 6.97 1.78 23.08
N PHE A 4 6.00 0.91 22.82
CA PHE A 4 4.72 1.30 22.20
C PHE A 4 4.14 2.48 23.00
N GLU A 5 3.46 3.44 22.36
CA GLU A 5 2.76 4.50 23.10
C GLU A 5 1.97 3.89 24.26
N GLU A 6 2.30 4.30 25.49
CA GLU A 6 1.82 3.66 26.71
C GLU A 6 0.29 3.59 26.71
N GLY A 7 -0.26 2.39 26.94
CA GLY A 7 -1.70 2.19 27.13
C GLY A 7 -2.54 2.01 25.86
N ILE A 8 -1.95 1.95 24.66
CA ILE A 8 -2.71 1.63 23.43
C ILE A 8 -3.16 0.17 23.39
N PHE A 9 -2.28 -0.75 23.79
CA PHE A 9 -2.55 -2.19 23.72
C PHE A 9 -2.67 -2.78 25.13
N ASP A 10 -3.65 -3.65 25.32
CA ASP A 10 -3.69 -4.52 26.49
C ASP A 10 -2.47 -5.46 26.46
N PRO A 11 -1.77 -5.71 27.59
CA PRO A 11 -0.62 -6.62 27.62
C PRO A 11 -0.89 -8.01 27.02
N SER A 12 -2.14 -8.50 27.11
CA SER A 12 -2.56 -9.77 26.50
C SER A 12 -2.50 -9.77 24.97
N PHE A 13 -2.50 -8.60 24.32
CA PHE A 13 -2.34 -8.51 22.86
C PHE A 13 -1.02 -9.14 22.38
N PHE A 14 0.03 -9.07 23.21
CA PHE A 14 1.36 -9.60 22.90
C PHE A 14 1.57 -11.05 23.33
N GLU A 15 0.55 -11.68 23.91
CA GLU A 15 0.59 -13.11 24.18
C GLU A 15 0.52 -13.88 22.87
N GLU A 16 1.32 -14.94 22.78
CA GLU A 16 1.24 -15.88 21.66
C GLU A 16 -0.13 -16.54 21.65
N GLU A 17 -0.72 -16.65 20.46
CA GLU A 17 -2.01 -17.30 20.28
C GLU A 17 -2.06 -18.11 18.99
N GLU A 18 -2.99 -19.07 18.93
CA GLU A 18 -3.27 -19.82 17.71
C GLU A 18 -4.58 -19.33 17.09
N ARG A 19 -4.53 -18.87 15.84
CA ARG A 19 -5.72 -18.54 15.04
C ARG A 19 -5.74 -19.39 13.78
N LYS A 20 -6.78 -20.22 13.63
CA LYS A 20 -7.03 -21.05 12.43
C LYS A 20 -5.85 -21.95 12.05
N GLY A 21 -5.17 -22.53 13.05
CA GLY A 21 -4.04 -23.43 12.85
C GLY A 21 -2.70 -22.74 12.58
N GLU A 22 -2.64 -21.41 12.64
CA GLU A 22 -1.40 -20.64 12.59
C GLU A 22 -1.06 -20.10 13.98
N ILE A 23 0.19 -20.30 14.38
CA ILE A 23 0.74 -19.70 15.60
C ILE A 23 1.12 -18.25 15.28
N ILE A 24 0.49 -17.32 15.98
CA ILE A 24 0.82 -15.90 15.93
C ILE A 24 1.77 -15.62 17.08
N THR A 25 3.05 -15.54 16.74
CA THR A 25 4.11 -15.28 17.70
C THR A 25 4.03 -13.87 18.27
N ARG A 26 4.66 -13.67 19.43
CA ARG A 26 4.81 -12.34 20.04
C ARG A 26 5.50 -11.34 19.12
N GLU A 27 6.46 -11.80 18.32
CA GLU A 27 7.21 -11.00 17.35
C GLU A 27 6.27 -10.51 16.24
N LYS A 28 5.38 -11.38 15.75
CA LYS A 28 4.35 -11.00 14.79
C LYS A 28 3.35 -10.00 15.38
N LYS A 29 2.95 -10.20 16.64
CA LYS A 29 2.13 -9.22 17.38
C LYS A 29 2.80 -7.86 17.48
N LYS A 30 4.12 -7.81 17.70
CA LYS A 30 4.85 -6.53 17.72
C LYS A 30 4.81 -5.82 16.35
N ILE A 31 4.94 -6.56 15.24
CA ILE A 31 4.80 -5.99 13.89
C ILE A 31 3.40 -5.41 13.70
N TRP A 32 2.37 -6.18 14.01
CA TRP A 32 0.97 -5.74 13.96
C TRP A 32 0.71 -4.50 14.83
N ALA A 33 1.31 -4.42 16.01
CA ALA A 33 1.16 -3.27 16.88
C ALA A 33 1.78 -1.99 16.28
N VAL A 34 2.94 -2.09 15.61
CA VAL A 34 3.52 -0.94 14.87
C VAL A 34 2.57 -0.50 13.75
N GLN A 35 2.02 -1.45 12.99
CA GLN A 35 1.09 -1.13 11.89
C GLN A 35 -0.22 -0.51 12.37
N LEU A 36 -0.78 -1.00 13.48
CA LEU A 36 -1.96 -0.42 14.10
C LEU A 36 -1.70 1.01 14.58
N GLN A 37 -0.52 1.31 15.14
CA GLN A 37 -0.14 2.69 15.50
C GLN A 37 -0.07 3.60 14.27
N LEU A 38 0.52 3.13 13.18
CA LEU A 38 0.57 3.87 11.91
C LEU A 38 -0.84 4.06 11.33
N ALA A 39 -1.73 3.08 11.45
CA ALA A 39 -3.12 3.17 11.02
C ALA A 39 -3.92 4.17 11.86
N LEU A 40 -3.67 4.25 13.17
CA LEU A 40 -4.25 5.27 14.06
C LEU A 40 -3.71 6.67 13.73
N LEU A 41 -2.43 6.79 13.35
CA LEU A 41 -1.85 8.04 12.86
C LEU A 41 -2.54 8.49 11.56
N LEU A 42 -2.73 7.58 10.60
CA LEU A 42 -3.48 7.85 9.37
C LEU A 42 -4.92 8.29 9.69
N ASP A 43 -5.63 7.55 10.54
CA ASP A 43 -7.00 7.88 10.96
C ASP A 43 -7.10 9.30 11.57
N LYS A 44 -6.15 9.65 12.45
CA LYS A 44 -6.05 10.98 13.06
C LYS A 44 -5.85 12.07 12.01
N ILE A 45 -4.96 11.87 11.04
CA ILE A 45 -4.70 12.82 9.95
C ILE A 45 -5.96 12.96 9.07
N CYS A 46 -6.54 11.84 8.64
CA CYS A 46 -7.74 11.85 7.80
C CYS A 46 -8.91 12.56 8.49
N LYS A 47 -9.15 12.31 9.78
CA LYS A 47 -10.19 13.01 10.56
C LYS A 47 -9.92 14.51 10.69
N LYS A 48 -8.65 14.92 10.87
CA LYS A 48 -8.27 16.34 10.98
C LYS A 48 -8.54 17.11 9.70
N TYR A 49 -8.35 16.48 8.54
CA TYR A 49 -8.46 17.12 7.21
C TYR A 49 -9.72 16.76 6.43
N ASP A 50 -10.66 16.02 7.07
CA ASP A 50 -11.91 15.54 6.48
C ASP A 50 -11.69 14.69 5.21
N LEU A 51 -10.72 13.78 5.27
CA LEU A 51 -10.36 12.89 4.15
C LEU A 51 -11.04 11.53 4.32
N LYS A 52 -11.63 11.01 3.25
CA LYS A 52 -12.15 9.65 3.23
C LYS A 52 -11.05 8.66 2.84
N TYR A 53 -10.93 7.62 3.64
CA TYR A 53 -10.07 6.47 3.37
C TYR A 53 -10.81 5.21 3.80
N PHE A 54 -10.38 4.06 3.29
CA PHE A 54 -11.02 2.77 3.54
C PHE A 54 -9.96 1.69 3.67
N MET A 55 -10.18 0.72 4.56
CA MET A 55 -9.40 -0.53 4.53
C MET A 55 -9.52 -1.19 3.16
N ASP A 56 -8.42 -1.77 2.69
CA ASP A 56 -8.35 -2.44 1.39
C ASP A 56 -7.76 -3.86 1.51
N PHE A 57 -7.80 -4.63 0.42
CA PHE A 57 -7.19 -5.95 0.25
C PHE A 57 -7.35 -6.89 1.47
N GLY A 58 -6.24 -7.42 1.99
CA GLY A 58 -6.22 -8.36 3.11
C GLY A 58 -6.76 -7.75 4.40
N THR A 59 -6.59 -6.43 4.56
CA THR A 59 -7.03 -5.71 5.76
C THR A 59 -8.54 -5.69 5.90
N ILE A 60 -9.29 -5.34 4.85
CA ILE A 60 -10.77 -5.37 4.92
C ILE A 60 -11.33 -6.80 4.98
N LEU A 61 -10.68 -7.76 4.31
CA LEU A 61 -11.03 -9.17 4.43
C LEU A 61 -10.85 -9.66 5.88
N GLY A 62 -9.74 -9.30 6.51
CA GLY A 62 -9.45 -9.57 7.91
C GLY A 62 -10.46 -8.92 8.86
N ALA A 63 -10.81 -7.66 8.63
CA ALA A 63 -11.83 -6.96 9.42
C ALA A 63 -13.18 -7.71 9.41
N VAL A 64 -13.63 -8.15 8.24
CA VAL A 64 -14.92 -8.84 8.09
C VAL A 64 -14.88 -10.28 8.60
N ARG A 65 -13.78 -11.00 8.34
CA ARG A 65 -13.70 -12.44 8.62
C ARG A 65 -13.13 -12.78 9.99
N GLU A 66 -12.13 -12.02 10.46
CA GLU A 66 -11.39 -12.27 11.70
C GLU A 66 -11.64 -11.21 12.78
N ARG A 67 -12.20 -10.04 12.40
CA ARG A 67 -12.23 -8.82 13.22
C ARG A 67 -10.82 -8.32 13.59
N GLY A 68 -9.88 -8.52 12.68
CA GLY A 68 -8.46 -8.23 12.88
C GLY A 68 -7.62 -8.76 11.74
N PHE A 69 -6.34 -8.99 12.00
CA PHE A 69 -5.42 -9.50 10.97
C PHE A 69 -5.79 -10.92 10.55
N ILE A 70 -5.57 -11.21 9.26
CA ILE A 70 -5.53 -12.59 8.77
C ILE A 70 -4.27 -13.25 9.37
N PRO A 71 -4.34 -14.49 9.90
CA PRO A 71 -3.26 -15.04 10.74
C PRO A 71 -1.88 -15.12 10.07
N TRP A 72 -1.81 -15.31 8.76
CA TRP A 72 -0.55 -15.34 7.98
C TRP A 72 -0.16 -13.98 7.40
N ASP A 73 -1.01 -12.96 7.53
CA ASP A 73 -0.79 -11.64 6.93
C ASP A 73 0.11 -10.75 7.78
N ILE A 74 0.85 -9.85 7.14
CA ILE A 74 1.85 -9.00 7.81
C ILE A 74 1.90 -7.56 7.29
N ASP A 75 0.95 -7.13 6.48
CA ASP A 75 0.77 -5.74 6.08
C ASP A 75 -0.63 -5.19 6.41
N MET A 76 -0.79 -3.87 6.27
CA MET A 76 -2.09 -3.21 6.28
C MET A 76 -2.22 -2.32 5.07
N ASP A 77 -3.32 -2.48 4.36
CA ASP A 77 -3.64 -1.75 3.14
C ASP A 77 -4.84 -0.84 3.35
N PHE A 78 -4.71 0.38 2.87
CA PHE A 78 -5.77 1.36 2.79
C PHE A 78 -5.88 1.90 1.37
N CYS A 79 -7.05 2.42 1.03
CA CYS A 79 -7.30 3.05 -0.25
C CYS A 79 -8.08 4.36 -0.09
N MET A 80 -7.89 5.26 -1.05
CA MET A 80 -8.53 6.56 -1.11
C MET A 80 -8.92 6.90 -2.55
N MET A 81 -10.03 7.62 -2.74
CA MET A 81 -10.31 8.21 -4.06
C MET A 81 -9.24 9.24 -4.40
N ARG A 82 -8.85 9.35 -5.68
CA ARG A 82 -7.78 10.24 -6.14
C ARG A 82 -7.81 11.67 -5.56
N PRO A 83 -8.97 12.37 -5.45
CA PRO A 83 -9.00 13.71 -4.83
C PRO A 83 -8.55 13.74 -3.36
N ASP A 84 -9.03 12.79 -2.54
CA ASP A 84 -8.64 12.71 -1.12
C ASP A 84 -7.18 12.25 -0.99
N TYR A 85 -6.73 11.34 -1.86
CA TYR A 85 -5.34 10.90 -1.93
C TYR A 85 -4.40 12.07 -2.22
N MET A 86 -4.73 12.92 -3.21
CA MET A 86 -3.94 14.12 -3.53
C MET A 86 -3.84 15.07 -2.35
N LYS A 87 -4.94 15.23 -1.60
CA LYS A 87 -4.92 16.05 -0.40
C LYS A 87 -4.11 15.42 0.74
N LEU A 88 -4.14 14.09 0.89
CA LEU A 88 -3.27 13.37 1.82
C LEU A 88 -1.79 13.63 1.50
N LEU A 89 -1.39 13.54 0.22
CA LEU A 89 -0.01 13.81 -0.20
C LEU A 89 0.46 15.23 0.17
N GLU A 90 -0.44 16.21 0.15
CA GLU A 90 -0.15 17.59 0.53
C GLU A 90 0.02 17.76 2.05
N VAL A 91 -0.90 17.20 2.84
CA VAL A 91 -0.99 17.51 4.27
C VAL A 91 -0.18 16.56 5.15
N ALA A 92 -0.06 15.29 4.77
CA ALA A 92 0.52 14.25 5.61
C ALA A 92 1.99 14.48 5.97
N PRO A 93 2.88 14.97 5.08
CA PRO A 93 4.29 15.21 5.42
C PRO A 93 4.49 16.14 6.62
N ALA A 94 3.62 17.15 6.79
CA ALA A 94 3.70 18.10 7.90
C ALA A 94 3.14 17.56 9.22
N GLU A 95 2.41 16.44 9.19
CA GLU A 95 1.80 15.80 10.35
C GLU A 95 2.60 14.60 10.86
N MET A 96 3.62 14.15 10.12
CA MET A 96 4.44 13.02 10.51
C MET A 96 5.21 13.34 11.80
N PRO A 97 5.15 12.47 12.82
CA PRO A 97 6.12 12.49 13.91
C PRO A 97 7.55 12.36 13.38
N GLU A 98 8.54 12.82 14.15
CA GLU A 98 9.96 12.76 13.76
C GLU A 98 10.46 11.35 13.42
N TYR A 99 9.84 10.33 14.02
CA TYR A 99 10.18 8.92 13.80
C TYR A 99 9.42 8.28 12.63
N CYS A 100 8.58 9.02 11.92
CA CYS A 100 7.80 8.52 10.80
C CYS A 100 8.20 9.18 9.49
N THR A 101 8.36 8.36 8.46
CA THR A 101 8.53 8.83 7.09
C THR A 101 7.25 8.60 6.29
N PHE A 102 6.75 9.66 5.66
CA PHE A 102 5.76 9.58 4.59
C PHE A 102 6.49 9.39 3.25
N GLN A 103 6.63 8.13 2.85
CA GLN A 103 7.42 7.74 1.69
C GLN A 103 6.51 7.21 0.58
N PRO A 104 6.31 7.96 -0.49
CA PRO A 104 5.72 7.39 -1.68
C PRO A 104 6.57 6.21 -2.20
N ASP A 105 5.96 5.04 -2.43
CA ASP A 105 6.69 3.82 -2.84
C ASP A 105 6.86 3.72 -4.35
N PHE A 106 7.63 4.66 -4.88
CA PHE A 106 7.85 4.87 -6.31
C PHE A 106 8.54 3.73 -7.05
N LEU A 107 9.07 2.72 -6.35
CA LEU A 107 9.80 1.62 -6.97
C LEU A 107 8.92 0.40 -7.25
N ARG A 108 7.69 0.36 -6.71
CA ARG A 108 6.83 -0.84 -6.75
C ARG A 108 5.34 -0.54 -6.95
N SER A 109 4.85 0.63 -6.57
CA SER A 109 3.42 0.94 -6.67
C SER A 109 3.17 2.45 -6.76
N ASP A 110 1.94 2.86 -7.10
CA ASP A 110 1.52 4.25 -6.92
C ASP A 110 1.05 4.55 -5.48
N CYS A 111 1.35 3.67 -4.52
CA CYS A 111 0.97 3.83 -3.13
C CYS A 111 1.94 4.76 -2.40
N VAL A 112 1.46 5.34 -1.32
CA VAL A 112 2.32 5.91 -0.28
C VAL A 112 2.41 4.97 0.90
N LYS A 113 3.63 4.84 1.41
CA LYS A 113 3.92 4.12 2.65
C LYS A 113 4.13 5.10 3.78
N ILE A 114 3.43 4.88 4.88
CA ILE A 114 3.73 5.52 6.15
C ILE A 114 4.59 4.53 6.93
N ARG A 115 5.81 4.92 7.30
CA ARG A 115 6.82 4.02 7.87
C ARG A 115 7.23 4.48 9.27
N ASP A 116 7.53 3.54 10.17
CA ASP A 116 8.18 3.83 11.46
C ASP A 116 9.69 3.58 11.35
N ASP A 117 10.48 4.65 11.31
CA ASP A 117 11.94 4.62 11.09
C ASP A 117 12.73 4.05 12.27
N ARG A 118 12.07 3.82 13.42
CA ARG A 118 12.67 3.13 14.59
C ARG A 118 12.70 1.61 14.40
N THR A 119 12.11 1.11 13.33
CA THR A 119 11.94 -0.32 13.05
C THR A 119 12.62 -0.73 11.73
N THR A 120 12.61 -2.02 11.44
CA THR A 120 13.19 -2.64 10.24
C THR A 120 12.14 -3.47 9.52
N CYS A 121 12.01 -3.24 8.21
CA CYS A 121 11.24 -3.99 7.23
C CYS A 121 11.94 -3.88 5.87
N ILE A 122 13.01 -4.66 5.71
CA ILE A 122 13.89 -4.61 4.54
C ILE A 122 13.53 -5.73 3.58
N TYR A 123 13.24 -5.38 2.33
CA TYR A 123 13.21 -6.36 1.25
C TYR A 123 14.64 -6.63 0.78
N VAL A 124 15.22 -7.76 1.15
CA VAL A 124 16.59 -8.11 0.71
C VAL A 124 16.52 -8.52 -0.78
N PRO A 125 17.44 -8.07 -1.67
CA PRO A 125 18.72 -7.40 -1.43
C PRO A 125 18.72 -5.87 -1.48
N LYS A 126 17.58 -5.19 -1.33
CA LYS A 126 17.49 -3.72 -1.37
C LYS A 126 18.00 -3.07 -0.08
N LEU A 127 19.28 -3.27 0.25
CA LEU A 127 19.96 -2.74 1.43
C LEU A 127 20.38 -1.27 1.25
N ASP A 128 19.40 -0.39 1.02
CA ASP A 128 19.58 1.01 0.65
C ASP A 128 19.24 1.96 1.81
N ALA A 129 20.25 2.65 2.33
CA ALA A 129 20.12 3.61 3.42
C ALA A 129 19.45 4.93 3.00
N SER A 130 19.33 5.22 1.70
CA SER A 130 18.79 6.48 1.18
C SER A 130 17.25 6.55 1.19
N VAL A 131 16.59 5.41 1.44
CA VAL A 131 15.14 5.29 1.55
C VAL A 131 14.79 4.70 2.91
N SER A 132 13.66 5.11 3.48
CA SER A 132 13.14 4.49 4.69
C SER A 132 12.71 3.05 4.41
N GLN A 133 13.15 2.15 5.28
CA GLN A 133 12.82 0.72 5.25
C GLN A 133 12.29 0.26 6.61
N GLY A 134 11.56 1.12 7.31
CA GLY A 134 10.81 0.76 8.51
C GLY A 134 9.53 -0.01 8.19
N ILE A 135 8.96 -0.68 9.21
CA ILE A 135 7.63 -1.30 9.16
C ILE A 135 6.61 -0.24 8.75
N PHE A 136 5.65 -0.64 7.92
CA PHE A 136 4.81 0.29 7.19
C PHE A 136 3.35 -0.14 7.11
N ILE A 137 2.51 0.82 6.74
CA ILE A 137 1.18 0.61 6.15
C ILE A 137 1.15 1.23 4.74
N ASP A 138 0.31 0.69 3.87
CA ASP A 138 0.11 1.18 2.50
C ASP A 138 -1.17 2.00 2.36
N VAL A 139 -1.10 3.09 1.60
CA VAL A 139 -2.26 3.85 1.16
C VAL A 139 -2.22 3.99 -0.36
N ALA A 140 -3.19 3.40 -1.04
CA ALA A 140 -3.28 3.38 -2.49
C ALA A 140 -4.34 4.36 -3.03
N PRO A 141 -4.09 5.03 -4.17
CA PRO A 141 -5.14 5.73 -4.88
C PRO A 141 -6.08 4.76 -5.62
N LEU A 142 -7.34 5.17 -5.71
CA LEU A 142 -8.35 4.62 -6.61
C LEU A 142 -8.58 5.61 -7.74
N ASP A 143 -8.24 5.19 -8.96
CA ASP A 143 -8.35 5.98 -10.17
C ASP A 143 -9.50 5.51 -11.06
N ASP A 144 -10.10 6.44 -11.78
CA ASP A 144 -11.09 6.16 -12.80
C ASP A 144 -10.47 5.30 -13.90
N VAL A 145 -11.18 4.23 -14.25
CA VAL A 145 -10.84 3.30 -15.34
C VAL A 145 -12.03 3.13 -16.26
N ALA A 146 -11.83 2.57 -17.46
CA ALA A 146 -12.91 2.34 -18.41
C ALA A 146 -14.10 1.57 -17.80
N ASP A 147 -15.29 2.13 -17.92
CA ASP A 147 -16.53 1.51 -17.44
C ASP A 147 -17.33 0.77 -18.54
N GLY A 148 -16.82 0.83 -19.78
CA GLY A 148 -17.46 0.21 -20.95
C GLY A 148 -18.69 0.97 -21.44
N LYS A 149 -18.90 2.21 -20.99
CA LYS A 149 -20.00 3.08 -21.41
C LYS A 149 -19.47 4.43 -21.89
N ASP A 150 -19.46 5.43 -21.00
CA ASP A 150 -19.28 6.84 -21.33
C ASP A 150 -17.85 7.29 -21.06
N PHE A 151 -17.11 6.54 -20.23
CA PHE A 151 -15.72 6.87 -19.91
C PHE A 151 -14.76 6.25 -20.94
N PRO A 152 -13.90 7.07 -21.59
CA PRO A 152 -12.99 6.58 -22.62
C PRO A 152 -11.93 5.63 -22.05
N GLU A 153 -11.37 4.82 -22.94
CA GLU A 153 -10.24 3.95 -22.59
C GLU A 153 -8.95 4.78 -22.45
N ILE A 154 -8.71 5.27 -21.22
CA ILE A 154 -7.51 6.06 -20.87
C ILE A 154 -6.41 5.22 -20.23
N MET A 155 -6.68 3.95 -19.91
CA MET A 155 -5.73 3.08 -19.22
C MET A 155 -4.40 2.92 -19.96
N PRO A 156 -4.37 2.84 -21.30
CA PRO A 156 -3.09 2.86 -22.02
C PRO A 156 -2.23 4.10 -21.74
N MET A 157 -2.84 5.29 -21.65
CA MET A 157 -2.11 6.52 -21.30
C MET A 157 -1.65 6.48 -19.84
N GLN A 158 -2.52 6.04 -18.93
CA GLN A 158 -2.16 5.86 -17.52
C GLN A 158 -0.98 4.89 -17.37
N HIS A 159 -0.98 3.77 -18.11
CA HIS A 159 0.06 2.75 -18.06
C HIS A 159 1.38 3.26 -18.65
N GLU A 160 1.35 3.99 -19.78
CA GLU A 160 2.57 4.61 -20.33
C GLU A 160 3.18 5.61 -19.35
N LEU A 161 2.37 6.50 -18.76
CA LEU A 161 2.83 7.43 -17.73
C LEU A 161 3.36 6.71 -16.49
N LEU A 162 2.68 5.65 -16.05
CA LEU A 162 3.11 4.80 -14.95
C LEU A 162 4.49 4.19 -15.24
N ILE A 163 4.70 3.63 -16.44
CA ILE A 163 5.99 3.07 -16.83
C ILE A 163 7.07 4.15 -16.81
N ILE A 164 6.82 5.31 -17.42
CA ILE A 164 7.83 6.38 -17.54
C ILE A 164 8.22 6.92 -16.16
N MET A 165 7.28 7.09 -15.23
CA MET A 165 7.59 7.61 -13.90
C MET A 165 8.29 6.60 -12.97
N HIS A 166 8.28 5.31 -13.32
CA HIS A 166 8.92 4.23 -12.55
C HIS A 166 10.26 3.80 -13.18
N ASP A 167 10.21 3.33 -14.42
CA ASP A 167 11.38 2.92 -15.18
C ASP A 167 11.11 3.07 -16.69
N PRO A 168 11.52 4.20 -17.30
CA PRO A 168 11.29 4.45 -18.71
C PRO A 168 12.00 3.43 -19.63
N ARG A 169 12.94 2.63 -19.11
CA ARG A 169 13.59 1.55 -19.87
C ARG A 169 12.64 0.40 -20.19
N LEU A 170 11.52 0.28 -19.48
CA LEU A 170 10.49 -0.73 -19.74
C LEU A 170 9.52 -0.32 -20.85
N LEU A 171 9.50 0.97 -21.23
CA LEU A 171 8.58 1.50 -22.24
C LEU A 171 8.70 0.83 -23.62
N PRO A 172 9.91 0.56 -24.17
CA PRO A 172 10.04 -0.07 -25.48
C PRO A 172 9.38 -1.45 -25.58
N ASP A 173 9.55 -2.29 -24.54
CA ASP A 173 8.95 -3.63 -24.50
C ASP A 173 7.43 -3.57 -24.39
N TYR A 174 6.92 -2.65 -23.57
CA TYR A 174 5.49 -2.37 -23.48
C TYR A 174 4.90 -1.92 -24.82
N LEU A 175 5.50 -0.92 -25.48
CA LEU A 175 5.03 -0.40 -26.76
C LEU A 175 5.08 -1.46 -27.87
N LYS A 176 6.10 -2.32 -27.85
CA LYS A 176 6.20 -3.46 -28.77
C LYS A 176 5.08 -4.47 -28.55
N ALA A 177 4.74 -4.78 -27.29
CA ALA A 177 3.65 -5.69 -26.96
C ALA A 177 2.27 -5.11 -27.34
N ARG A 178 2.07 -3.81 -27.16
CA ARG A 178 0.82 -3.11 -27.50
C ARG A 178 0.67 -2.84 -29.00
N GLY A 179 1.78 -2.65 -29.72
CA GLY A 179 1.81 -2.35 -31.15
C GLY A 179 1.82 -0.86 -31.49
N GLU A 180 1.29 -0.01 -30.62
CA GLU A 180 1.32 1.45 -30.76
C GLU A 180 1.32 2.16 -29.39
N SER A 181 1.68 3.44 -29.37
CA SER A 181 1.57 4.30 -28.18
C SER A 181 0.20 4.96 -28.11
N ALA A 182 -0.30 5.16 -26.89
CA ALA A 182 -1.52 5.91 -26.61
C ALA A 182 -1.24 7.41 -26.50
N LEU A 183 -0.02 7.77 -26.14
CA LEU A 183 0.46 9.14 -26.10
C LEU A 183 1.05 9.55 -27.46
N PRO A 184 0.98 10.83 -27.83
CA PRO A 184 1.71 11.34 -28.99
C PRO A 184 3.23 11.07 -28.87
N MET A 185 3.88 10.68 -29.98
CA MET A 185 5.30 10.28 -29.96
C MET A 185 6.27 11.42 -29.57
N ASP A 186 5.92 12.66 -29.87
CA ASP A 186 6.62 13.86 -29.41
C ASP A 186 6.50 14.03 -27.89
N MET A 187 5.29 13.88 -27.35
CA MET A 187 5.05 13.88 -25.90
C MET A 187 5.84 12.78 -25.19
N LEU A 188 5.86 11.55 -25.74
CA LEU A 188 6.67 10.46 -25.17
C LEU A 188 8.16 10.82 -25.06
N ARG A 189 8.72 11.45 -26.10
CA ARG A 189 10.14 11.84 -26.10
C ARG A 189 10.43 12.89 -25.02
N GLU A 190 9.51 13.84 -24.84
CA GLU A 190 9.62 14.83 -23.77
C GLU A 190 9.54 14.16 -22.40
N LEU A 191 8.52 13.33 -22.15
CA LEU A 191 8.30 12.66 -20.87
C LEU A 191 9.47 11.75 -20.48
N VAL A 192 10.02 10.98 -21.43
CA VAL A 192 11.18 10.10 -21.17
C VAL A 192 12.46 10.89 -20.83
N ALA A 193 12.55 12.14 -21.28
CA ALA A 193 13.69 13.02 -20.98
C ALA A 193 13.51 13.81 -19.67
N MET A 194 12.31 13.79 -19.06
CA MET A 194 12.02 14.49 -17.80
C MET A 194 12.52 13.71 -16.58
N ASP A 195 12.70 14.43 -15.47
CA ASP A 195 12.90 13.81 -14.17
C ASP A 195 11.65 12.98 -13.78
N PRO A 196 11.79 11.73 -13.31
CA PRO A 196 10.66 10.89 -12.94
C PRO A 196 9.71 11.52 -11.90
N ALA A 197 10.21 12.39 -11.01
CA ALA A 197 9.36 13.11 -10.06
C ALA A 197 8.46 14.16 -10.75
N GLU A 198 8.90 14.75 -11.85
CA GLU A 198 8.05 15.66 -12.64
C GLU A 198 7.02 14.88 -13.47
N VAL A 199 7.42 13.76 -14.09
CA VAL A 199 6.48 12.86 -14.79
C VAL A 199 5.39 12.36 -13.83
N ARG A 200 5.74 12.11 -12.57
CA ARG A 200 4.78 11.74 -11.53
C ARG A 200 3.73 12.81 -11.25
N LYS A 201 4.13 14.08 -11.17
CA LYS A 201 3.17 15.19 -11.03
C LYS A 201 2.22 15.24 -12.21
N ILE A 202 2.74 15.01 -13.43
CA ILE A 202 1.91 14.92 -14.65
C ILE A 202 0.93 13.74 -14.54
N PHE A 203 1.39 12.57 -14.10
CA PHE A 203 0.54 11.40 -13.92
C PHE A 203 -0.55 11.62 -12.85
N TYR A 204 -0.20 12.24 -11.72
CA TYR A 204 -1.16 12.57 -10.66
C TYR A 204 -2.19 13.57 -11.12
N GLN A 205 -1.76 14.62 -11.82
CA GLN A 205 -2.67 15.59 -12.39
C GLN A 205 -3.56 14.95 -13.45
N PHE A 206 -3.01 14.09 -14.32
CA PHE A 206 -3.77 13.37 -15.33
C PHE A 206 -4.87 12.51 -14.69
N CYS A 207 -4.55 11.72 -13.67
CA CYS A 207 -5.55 10.90 -12.99
C CYS A 207 -6.58 11.75 -12.22
N LEU A 208 -6.16 12.88 -11.64
CA LEU A 208 -7.06 13.82 -10.97
C LEU A 208 -8.03 14.51 -11.94
N ASP A 209 -7.54 14.97 -13.09
CA ASP A 209 -8.33 15.62 -14.14
C ASP A 209 -9.38 14.70 -14.76
N HIS A 210 -9.14 13.39 -14.70
CA HIS A 210 -10.07 12.35 -15.15
C HIS A 210 -10.84 11.69 -14.00
N SER A 211 -10.68 12.18 -12.76
CA SER A 211 -11.37 11.61 -11.61
C SER A 211 -12.86 11.98 -11.60
N ASN A 212 -13.68 11.12 -10.99
CA ASN A 212 -15.13 11.32 -10.84
C ASN A 212 -15.90 11.43 -12.17
N GLN A 213 -15.44 10.72 -13.19
CA GLN A 213 -16.04 10.68 -14.53
C GLN A 213 -16.44 9.26 -14.95
N SER A 214 -15.91 8.25 -14.26
CA SER A 214 -16.21 6.84 -14.47
C SER A 214 -17.03 6.25 -13.32
N THR A 215 -17.90 5.30 -13.66
CA THR A 215 -18.58 4.43 -12.69
C THR A 215 -17.67 3.33 -12.11
N MET A 216 -16.49 3.13 -12.70
CA MET A 216 -15.50 2.14 -12.28
C MET A 216 -14.21 2.81 -11.82
N VAL A 217 -13.65 2.31 -10.73
CA VAL A 217 -12.35 2.72 -10.20
C VAL A 217 -11.45 1.52 -9.98
N ALA A 218 -10.14 1.74 -9.91
CA ALA A 218 -9.20 0.71 -9.51
C ALA A 218 -7.94 1.28 -8.88
N ASN A 219 -7.27 0.46 -8.06
CA ASN A 219 -5.84 0.59 -7.86
C ASN A 219 -5.18 0.21 -9.21
N LEU A 220 -4.52 1.16 -9.88
CA LEU A 220 -4.00 0.95 -11.24
C LEU A 220 -2.98 -0.18 -11.32
N TYR A 221 -2.13 -0.34 -10.31
CA TYR A 221 -1.14 -1.43 -10.28
C TYR A 221 -1.83 -2.80 -10.29
N SER A 222 -2.83 -2.98 -9.41
CA SER A 222 -3.66 -4.19 -9.37
C SER A 222 -4.48 -4.38 -10.64
N TYR A 223 -4.99 -3.30 -11.23
CA TYR A 223 -5.77 -3.36 -12.46
C TYR A 223 -4.92 -3.81 -13.65
N ILE A 224 -3.70 -3.27 -13.77
CA ILE A 224 -2.73 -3.68 -14.80
C ILE A 224 -2.33 -5.14 -14.62
N GLY A 225 -2.05 -5.56 -13.38
CA GLY A 225 -1.55 -6.90 -13.09
C GLY A 225 -2.60 -8.00 -13.27
N TRP A 226 -3.82 -7.79 -12.78
CA TRP A 226 -4.85 -8.84 -12.74
C TRP A 226 -6.28 -8.36 -13.03
N GLY A 227 -6.46 -7.15 -13.57
CA GLY A 227 -7.76 -6.67 -14.08
C GLY A 227 -8.79 -6.30 -12.99
N GLY A 228 -8.35 -6.10 -11.74
CA GLY A 228 -9.23 -5.83 -10.60
C GLY A 228 -9.85 -4.42 -10.62
N LYS A 229 -11.02 -4.26 -11.24
CA LYS A 229 -11.83 -3.02 -11.18
C LYS A 229 -12.96 -3.12 -10.16
N ARG A 230 -13.35 -1.98 -9.59
CA ARG A 230 -14.32 -1.85 -8.49
C ARG A 230 -15.39 -0.82 -8.85
N MET A 231 -16.61 -1.01 -8.36
CA MET A 231 -17.66 -0.01 -8.58
C MET A 231 -17.40 1.20 -7.68
N ARG A 232 -17.42 2.41 -8.26
CA ARG A 232 -17.29 3.66 -7.48
C ARG A 232 -18.33 3.74 -6.36
N SER A 233 -19.55 3.32 -6.66
CA SER A 233 -20.69 3.43 -5.75
C SER A 233 -20.52 2.63 -4.45
N TRP A 234 -19.60 1.66 -4.41
CA TRP A 234 -19.31 0.93 -3.18
C TRP A 234 -18.75 1.84 -2.08
N TYR A 235 -18.08 2.92 -2.45
CA TYR A 235 -17.38 3.86 -1.57
C TYR A 235 -18.20 5.11 -1.18
N GLU A 236 -19.48 5.19 -1.59
CA GLU A 236 -20.33 6.35 -1.31
C GLU A 236 -20.67 6.49 0.18
N GLU A 237 -20.94 5.35 0.83
CA GLU A 237 -21.25 5.26 2.25
C GLU A 237 -20.14 4.56 3.02
N THR A 238 -19.79 5.11 4.19
CA THR A 238 -18.77 4.57 5.09
C THR A 238 -19.42 3.88 6.28
N VAL A 239 -18.91 2.70 6.63
CA VAL A 239 -19.15 2.05 7.93
C VAL A 239 -17.81 1.88 8.65
N TYR A 240 -17.83 1.72 9.96
CA TYR A 240 -16.62 1.40 10.73
C TYR A 240 -16.71 -0.05 11.19
N LEU A 241 -15.68 -0.83 10.88
CA LEU A 241 -15.60 -2.24 11.26
C LEU A 241 -14.52 -2.44 12.34
N PRO A 242 -14.74 -3.40 13.26
CA PRO A 242 -13.75 -3.72 14.28
C PRO A 242 -12.52 -4.39 13.67
N PHE A 243 -11.34 -4.02 14.15
CA PHE A 243 -10.06 -4.59 13.77
C PHE A 243 -9.08 -4.53 14.95
N GLU A 244 -8.76 -5.68 15.56
CA GLU A 244 -7.87 -5.80 16.73
C GLU A 244 -8.22 -4.83 17.89
N GLY A 245 -9.53 -4.61 18.13
CA GLY A 245 -10.00 -3.71 19.18
C GLY A 245 -10.15 -2.24 18.78
N PHE A 246 -9.71 -1.87 17.57
CA PHE A 246 -9.91 -0.55 16.98
C PHE A 246 -11.06 -0.55 15.96
N MET A 247 -11.41 0.63 15.46
CA MET A 247 -12.46 0.82 14.46
C MET A 247 -11.89 1.56 13.26
N PHE A 248 -11.91 0.95 12.09
CA PHE A 248 -11.43 1.56 10.85
C PHE A 248 -12.53 1.62 9.78
N PRO A 249 -12.48 2.63 8.89
CA PRO A 249 -13.50 2.81 7.87
C PRO A 249 -13.43 1.72 6.80
N ALA A 250 -14.61 1.29 6.36
CA ALA A 250 -14.83 0.36 5.28
C ALA A 250 -15.98 0.88 4.40
N PRO A 251 -16.01 0.55 3.10
CA PRO A 251 -17.14 0.86 2.25
C PRO A 251 -18.36 0.06 2.75
N LYS A 252 -19.54 0.67 2.88
CA LYS A 252 -20.75 -0.04 3.35
C LYS A 252 -21.08 -1.26 2.49
N ALA A 253 -20.72 -1.22 1.20
CA ALA A 253 -20.86 -2.32 0.26
C ALA A 253 -19.71 -3.37 0.34
N TYR A 254 -19.01 -3.48 1.47
CA TYR A 254 -17.85 -4.37 1.62
C TYR A 254 -18.13 -5.83 1.23
N ASP A 255 -19.33 -6.38 1.46
CA ASP A 255 -19.65 -7.76 1.04
C ASP A 255 -19.62 -7.90 -0.48
N ALA A 256 -20.21 -6.95 -1.23
CA ALA A 256 -20.17 -6.94 -2.70
C ALA A 256 -18.73 -6.77 -3.21
N MET A 257 -17.95 -5.90 -2.57
CA MET A 257 -16.54 -5.69 -2.89
C MET A 257 -15.71 -6.97 -2.68
N LEU A 258 -15.85 -7.62 -1.52
CA LEU A 258 -15.13 -8.85 -1.19
C LEU A 258 -15.52 -10.01 -2.11
N ARG A 259 -16.80 -10.16 -2.47
CA ARG A 259 -17.24 -11.15 -3.46
C ARG A 259 -16.61 -10.93 -4.83
N ALA A 260 -16.58 -9.69 -5.29
CA ALA A 260 -15.98 -9.34 -6.58
C ALA A 260 -14.46 -9.61 -6.60
N GLN A 261 -13.78 -9.43 -5.47
CA GLN A 261 -12.33 -9.55 -5.38
C GLN A 261 -11.85 -10.97 -5.07
N TYR A 262 -12.57 -11.69 -4.21
CA TYR A 262 -12.12 -12.98 -3.65
C TYR A 262 -13.06 -14.15 -3.97
N GLY A 263 -14.21 -13.90 -4.59
CA GLY A 263 -15.23 -14.91 -4.88
C GLY A 263 -16.31 -15.01 -3.80
N ASP A 264 -17.38 -15.75 -4.09
CA ASP A 264 -18.52 -15.91 -3.18
C ASP A 264 -18.19 -16.60 -1.86
N ASP A 265 -17.09 -17.34 -1.84
CA ASP A 265 -16.56 -18.12 -0.73
C ASP A 265 -15.44 -17.39 0.03
N TYR A 266 -15.31 -16.05 -0.10
CA TYR A 266 -14.26 -15.25 0.55
C TYR A 266 -14.16 -15.43 2.08
N MET A 267 -15.23 -15.88 2.73
CA MET A 267 -15.27 -16.22 4.16
C MET A 267 -14.52 -17.52 4.50
N THR A 268 -14.21 -18.34 3.49
CA THR A 268 -13.36 -19.53 3.62
C THR A 268 -11.89 -19.09 3.64
N PRO A 269 -11.13 -19.42 4.70
CA PRO A 269 -9.72 -19.07 4.78
C PRO A 269 -8.91 -19.80 3.70
N VAL A 270 -8.15 -19.04 2.91
CA VAL A 270 -7.21 -19.56 1.91
C VAL A 270 -5.85 -18.92 2.14
N LYS A 271 -4.84 -19.73 2.47
CA LYS A 271 -3.46 -19.26 2.58
C LYS A 271 -2.87 -19.14 1.18
N ARG A 272 -2.39 -17.95 0.84
CA ARG A 272 -1.60 -17.68 -0.36
C ARG A 272 -0.23 -17.19 0.12
N GLU A 273 0.82 -17.49 -0.64
CA GLU A 273 2.12 -16.86 -0.42
C GLU A 273 1.98 -15.34 -0.54
N SER A 274 2.67 -14.61 0.32
CA SER A 274 2.72 -13.16 0.28
C SER A 274 4.17 -12.71 0.03
N ASP A 275 4.36 -11.68 -0.79
CA ASP A 275 5.69 -11.18 -1.24
C ASP A 275 6.60 -10.71 -0.09
N VAL A 276 6.01 -10.58 1.09
CA VAL A 276 6.57 -10.15 2.36
C VAL A 276 7.28 -11.26 3.15
N GLU A 277 7.13 -12.54 2.78
CA GLU A 277 7.85 -13.67 3.43
C GLU A 277 9.38 -13.58 3.27
N HIS A 278 9.87 -12.72 2.36
CA HIS A 278 11.28 -12.47 2.11
C HIS A 278 11.81 -11.17 2.74
N MET A 279 11.05 -10.55 3.64
CA MET A 279 11.46 -9.32 4.31
C MET A 279 12.12 -9.59 5.67
N LEU A 280 13.19 -8.85 5.97
CA LEU A 280 13.80 -8.81 7.30
C LEU A 280 13.00 -7.84 8.18
N PHE A 281 12.51 -8.34 9.32
CA PHE A 281 11.77 -7.57 10.32
C PHE A 281 12.54 -7.41 11.63
N ASP A 282 12.50 -6.20 12.20
CA ASP A 282 12.91 -5.92 13.57
C ASP A 282 12.06 -4.78 14.12
N THR A 283 11.38 -5.00 15.24
CA THR A 283 10.49 -4.00 15.87
C THR A 283 11.20 -3.14 16.90
N GLU A 284 12.46 -3.44 17.22
CA GLU A 284 13.22 -2.79 18.28
C GLU A 284 14.43 -2.02 17.76
N ARG A 285 14.74 -2.15 16.46
CA ARG A 285 15.92 -1.55 15.82
C ARG A 285 15.58 -0.90 14.48
N PRO A 286 16.19 0.26 14.18
CA PRO A 286 16.01 0.92 12.91
C PRO A 286 16.72 0.16 11.78
N TYR A 287 16.12 0.20 10.59
CA TYR A 287 16.67 -0.42 9.39
C TYR A 287 18.10 0.03 9.05
N THR A 288 18.49 1.24 9.47
CA THR A 288 19.83 1.80 9.25
C THR A 288 20.95 0.98 9.89
N GLU A 289 20.65 0.15 10.90
CA GLU A 289 21.63 -0.79 11.46
C GLU A 289 21.94 -1.94 10.48
N TYR A 290 21.00 -2.32 9.62
CA TYR A 290 21.05 -3.55 8.81
C TYR A 290 21.46 -3.36 7.35
N VAL A 291 21.29 -2.16 6.80
CA VAL A 291 21.65 -1.79 5.42
C VAL A 291 23.16 -1.73 5.19
N LEU A 292 23.61 -1.60 3.93
CA LEU A 292 25.03 -1.52 3.57
C LEU A 292 25.76 -0.42 4.36
N GLY A 293 26.79 -0.81 5.11
CA GLY A 293 27.55 0.08 5.98
C GLY A 293 26.98 0.29 7.39
N GLY A 294 25.83 -0.30 7.71
CA GLY A 294 25.26 -0.35 9.06
C GLY A 294 26.03 -1.32 9.97
N GLU A 295 25.94 -1.11 11.29
CA GLU A 295 26.69 -1.88 12.29
C GLU A 295 26.33 -3.38 12.34
N ARG A 296 25.15 -3.77 11.83
CA ARG A 296 24.63 -5.15 11.77
C ARG A 296 24.64 -5.73 10.36
N TYR A 297 25.19 -5.02 9.39
CA TYR A 297 25.36 -5.59 8.05
C TYR A 297 26.32 -6.79 8.10
N ASP A 298 25.79 -7.98 7.76
CA ASP A 298 26.56 -9.22 7.67
C ASP A 298 26.24 -9.91 6.33
N GLU A 299 27.14 -9.74 5.36
CA GLU A 299 27.01 -10.34 4.04
C GLU A 299 26.95 -11.87 4.07
N GLU A 300 27.66 -12.52 5.00
CA GLU A 300 27.65 -13.98 5.14
C GLU A 300 26.31 -14.48 5.67
N TYR A 301 25.73 -13.78 6.66
CA TYR A 301 24.38 -14.05 7.17
C TYR A 301 23.36 -13.99 6.04
N TYR A 302 23.36 -12.91 5.25
CA TYR A 302 22.39 -12.74 4.17
C TYR A 302 22.54 -13.81 3.08
N LYS A 303 23.78 -14.12 2.65
CA LYS A 303 24.04 -15.20 1.67
C LYS A 303 23.61 -16.57 2.19
N LYS A 304 23.92 -16.88 3.45
CA LYS A 304 23.60 -18.18 4.06
C LYS A 304 22.10 -18.44 4.15
N ASN A 305 21.31 -17.39 4.35
CA ASN A 305 19.85 -17.47 4.44
C ASN A 305 19.14 -17.25 3.09
N GLY A 306 19.89 -17.18 1.97
CA GLY A 306 19.32 -16.99 0.64
C GLY A 306 18.67 -15.61 0.43
N LEU A 307 19.07 -14.62 1.23
CA LEU A 307 18.57 -13.26 1.15
C LEU A 307 19.40 -12.40 0.16
N LEU A 308 20.69 -12.73 -0.02
CA LEU A 308 21.60 -12.21 -1.06
C LEU A 308 21.98 -13.30 -2.07
#